data_AF-A0A930MC48-F1
#
_entry.id   AF-A0A930MC48-F1
#
_cell.length_a   1.000
_cell.length_b   1.000
_cell.length_c   1.000
_cell.angle_alpha   90.00
_cell.angle_beta   90.00
_cell.angle_gamma   90.00
#
_symmetry.space_group_name_H-M   'P 1'
#
loop_
_entity.id
_entity.type
_entity.pdbx_description
1 polymer ?
#
loop_
_entity_poly.entity_id
_entity_poly.type
_entity_poly.pdbx_seq_one_letter_code
_entity_poly.pdbx_strand_id
1 'polypeptide(L)'
;YKPRLTNNELSRIRLLKEVNRPNFDFNAITEVIAADTNLVHKLLTYINSVGIGLTNHVSNLRQATVLLGSSGIRSWVTLISLQTFSEDKPSELFTLSLLRAKFCELIARRLNRRDLTPDTGFLLGMFSLIDVLLNQPMAEVLKEITLADDLNAALLGEDNDLRRLLDLVISYEQGDWSSVAACCEHEHIPLGEISPIYDEVLEWYNKLQTVC
;
A
#
# COMPACT_ATOMS: atom_id res chain seq x y z
N TYR A 1 -11.58 -6.06 24.72
CA TYR A 1 -10.37 -5.51 25.36
C TYR A 1 -9.64 -4.75 24.26
N LYS A 2 -9.50 -3.42 24.32
CA LYS A 2 -8.80 -2.65 23.28
C LYS A 2 -7.30 -2.74 23.59
N PRO A 3 -6.47 -3.46 22.81
CA PRO A 3 -5.03 -3.42 23.04
C PRO A 3 -4.58 -1.97 22.93
N ARG A 4 -3.82 -1.49 23.93
CA ARG A 4 -3.25 -0.15 23.89
C ARG A 4 -2.12 -0.16 22.86
N LEU A 5 -2.23 0.70 21.85
CA LEU A 5 -1.14 0.94 20.91
C LEU A 5 0.12 1.38 21.67
N THR A 6 1.25 0.84 21.27
CA THR A 6 2.58 1.21 21.74
C THR A 6 2.95 2.62 21.26
N ASN A 7 3.97 3.22 21.87
CA ASN A 7 4.47 4.54 21.45
C ASN A 7 4.96 4.56 19.98
N ASN A 8 5.53 3.45 19.51
CA ASN A 8 5.98 3.34 18.11
C ASN A 8 4.77 3.31 17.17
N GLU A 9 3.76 2.49 17.46
CA GLU A 9 2.53 2.41 16.65
C GLU A 9 1.78 3.74 16.61
N LEU A 10 1.66 4.44 17.75
CA LEU A 10 1.07 5.79 17.80
C LEU A 10 1.85 6.79 16.94
N SER A 11 3.18 6.68 16.90
CA SER A 11 4.02 7.53 16.05
C SER A 11 3.80 7.22 14.56
N ARG A 12 3.58 5.95 14.21
CA ARG A 12 3.23 5.53 12.85
C ARG A 12 1.84 6.00 12.43
N ILE A 13 0.83 5.92 13.30
CA ILE A 13 -0.50 6.46 13.01
C ILE A 13 -0.44 7.98 12.76
N ARG A 14 0.35 8.72 13.53
CA ARG A 14 0.57 10.16 13.27
C ARG A 14 1.17 10.40 11.89
N LEU A 15 2.21 9.65 11.52
CA LEU A 15 2.83 9.71 10.19
C LEU A 15 1.82 9.40 9.09
N LEU A 16 1.00 8.35 9.26
CA LEU A 16 -0.04 7.98 8.29
C LEU A 16 -1.09 9.09 8.16
N LYS A 17 -1.46 9.73 9.27
CA LYS A 17 -2.38 10.85 9.25
C LYS A 17 -1.81 12.04 8.48
N GLU A 18 -0.54 12.39 8.70
CA GLU A 18 0.11 13.50 8.00
C GLU A 18 0.25 13.24 6.50
N VAL A 19 0.70 12.04 6.12
CA VAL A 19 1.02 11.69 4.73
C VAL A 19 -0.22 11.54 3.85
N ASN A 20 -1.38 11.24 4.46
CA ASN A 20 -2.67 11.09 3.77
C ASN A 20 -3.53 12.36 3.75
N ARG A 21 -3.06 13.48 4.32
CA ARG A 21 -3.79 14.75 4.23
C ARG A 21 -3.97 15.19 2.77
N PRO A 22 -5.14 15.79 2.42
CA PRO A 22 -5.34 16.38 1.10
C PRO A 22 -4.29 17.44 0.76
N ASN A 23 -3.93 18.28 1.75
CA ASN A 23 -2.86 19.27 1.64
C ASN A 23 -1.55 18.65 2.10
N PHE A 24 -0.95 17.81 1.24
CA PHE A 24 0.33 17.16 1.52
C PHE A 24 1.45 18.20 1.63
N ASP A 25 2.01 18.37 2.83
CA ASP A 25 3.18 19.23 3.06
C ASP A 25 4.47 18.40 2.92
N PHE A 26 5.09 18.56 1.76
CA PHE A 26 6.33 17.86 1.42
C PHE A 26 7.50 18.25 2.34
N ASN A 27 7.56 19.49 2.81
CA ASN A 27 8.64 19.93 3.69
C ASN A 27 8.46 19.33 5.08
N ALA A 28 7.23 19.40 5.62
CA ALA A 28 6.93 18.86 6.94
C ALA A 28 7.22 17.35 7.02
N ILE A 29 6.78 16.55 6.02
CA ILE A 29 7.08 15.12 6.03
C ILE A 29 8.57 14.82 5.89
N THR A 30 9.29 15.61 5.08
CA THR A 30 10.73 15.46 4.90
C THR A 30 11.48 15.75 6.20
N GLU A 31 11.06 16.77 6.97
CA GLU A 31 11.62 17.07 8.29
C GLU A 31 11.39 15.94 9.28
N VAL A 32 10.18 15.35 9.28
CA VAL A 32 9.89 14.20 10.16
C VAL A 32 10.73 12.98 9.79
N ILE A 33 10.91 12.69 8.50
CA ILE A 33 11.79 11.60 8.04
C ILE A 33 13.25 11.91 8.39
N ALA A 34 13.71 13.15 8.18
CA ALA A 34 15.08 13.57 8.47
C ALA A 34 15.45 13.48 9.94
N ALA A 35 14.48 13.63 10.84
CA ALA A 35 14.68 13.53 12.28
C ALA A 35 14.97 12.09 12.77
N ASP A 36 14.66 11.07 11.96
CA ASP A 36 14.87 9.67 12.30
C ASP A 36 15.84 9.01 11.29
N THR A 37 17.08 8.78 11.72
CA THR A 37 18.14 8.19 10.88
C THR A 37 17.79 6.79 10.37
N ASN A 38 16.98 6.03 11.10
CA ASN A 38 16.50 4.72 10.66
C ASN A 38 15.51 4.87 9.49
N LEU A 39 14.62 5.87 9.55
CA LEU A 39 13.70 6.16 8.45
C LEU A 39 14.42 6.66 7.20
N VAL A 40 15.44 7.51 7.35
CA VAL A 40 16.30 7.91 6.22
C VAL A 40 16.94 6.69 5.57
N HIS A 41 17.54 5.80 6.38
CA HIS A 41 18.17 4.58 5.87
C HIS A 41 17.15 3.68 5.15
N LYS A 42 16.00 3.39 5.77
CA LYS A 42 14.92 2.58 5.16
C LYS A 42 14.39 3.18 3.85
N LEU A 43 14.28 4.51 3.76
CA LEU A 43 13.84 5.17 2.53
C LEU A 43 14.87 4.98 1.41
N LEU A 44 16.15 5.20 1.73
CA LEU A 44 17.24 5.03 0.77
C LEU A 44 17.38 3.57 0.33
N THR A 45 17.24 2.60 1.24
CA THR A 45 17.22 1.17 0.88
C THR A 45 16.02 0.85 -0.03
N TYR A 46 14.83 1.36 0.30
CA TYR A 46 13.62 1.14 -0.50
C TYR A 46 13.77 1.69 -1.92
N ILE A 47 14.16 2.95 -2.07
CA ILE A 47 14.24 3.60 -3.39
C ILE A 47 15.36 3.02 -4.27
N ASN A 48 16.44 2.52 -3.66
CA ASN A 48 17.53 1.84 -4.36
C ASN A 48 17.26 0.35 -4.57
N SER A 49 16.13 -0.17 -4.10
CA SER A 49 15.79 -1.57 -4.34
C SER A 49 15.56 -1.84 -5.81
N VAL A 50 16.01 -3.01 -6.27
CA VAL A 50 15.91 -3.46 -7.67
C VAL A 50 14.45 -3.44 -8.16
N GLY A 51 13.48 -3.56 -7.24
CA GLY A 51 12.05 -3.49 -7.52
C GLY A 51 11.50 -2.12 -7.94
N ILE A 52 12.23 -1.01 -7.70
CA ILE A 52 11.81 0.36 -8.11
C ILE A 52 12.33 0.71 -9.51
N GLY A 53 13.36 0.03 -10.01
CA GLY A 53 13.84 0.20 -11.39
C GLY A 53 14.65 1.47 -11.66
N LEU A 54 15.25 2.08 -10.63
CA LEU A 54 16.17 3.21 -10.82
C LEU A 54 17.52 2.74 -11.35
N THR A 55 18.05 3.45 -12.35
CA THR A 55 19.38 3.21 -12.93
C THR A 55 20.51 3.84 -12.11
N ASN A 56 20.19 4.86 -11.31
CA ASN A 56 21.16 5.63 -10.53
C ASN A 56 20.91 5.45 -9.02
N HIS A 57 21.98 5.17 -8.28
CA HIS A 57 21.95 5.05 -6.83
C HIS A 57 21.64 6.42 -6.18
N VAL A 58 20.61 6.46 -5.35
CA VAL A 58 20.14 7.61 -4.59
C VAL A 58 20.79 7.60 -3.21
N SER A 59 21.56 8.64 -2.87
CA SER A 59 22.37 8.67 -1.64
C SER A 59 21.86 9.65 -0.58
N ASN A 60 20.85 10.47 -0.89
CA ASN A 60 20.38 11.51 0.03
C ASN A 60 18.85 11.65 0.02
N LEU A 61 18.32 12.09 1.17
CA LEU A 61 16.89 12.23 1.42
C LEU A 61 16.19 13.17 0.44
N ARG A 62 16.82 14.31 0.09
CA ARG A 62 16.23 15.29 -0.83
C ARG A 62 16.01 14.68 -2.22
N GLN A 63 17.00 13.98 -2.74
CA GLN A 63 16.88 13.29 -4.02
C GLN A 63 15.83 12.19 -3.97
N ALA A 64 15.80 11.38 -2.89
CA ALA A 64 14.82 10.31 -2.74
C ALA A 64 13.38 10.83 -2.72
N THR A 65 13.13 11.87 -1.93
CA THR A 65 11.81 12.49 -1.79
C THR A 65 11.36 13.12 -3.11
N VAL A 66 12.25 13.80 -3.85
CA VAL A 66 11.91 14.39 -5.16
C VAL A 66 11.56 13.32 -6.20
N LEU A 67 12.32 12.23 -6.24
CA LEU A 67 12.09 11.13 -7.19
C LEU A 67 10.79 10.38 -6.92
N LEU A 68 10.46 10.15 -5.64
CA LEU A 68 9.23 9.48 -5.25
C LEU A 68 7.99 10.37 -5.39
N GLY A 69 8.15 11.69 -5.24
CA GLY A 69 7.03 12.61 -5.17
C GLY A 69 6.13 12.34 -3.95
N SER A 70 4.98 13.01 -3.90
CA SER A 70 4.04 12.88 -2.77
C SER A 70 3.42 11.49 -2.67
N SER A 71 3.05 10.88 -3.81
CA SER A 71 2.41 9.57 -3.82
C SER A 71 3.38 8.44 -3.45
N GLY A 72 4.61 8.46 -3.96
CA GLY A 72 5.64 7.50 -3.59
C GLY A 72 6.01 7.59 -2.11
N ILE A 73 6.12 8.81 -1.56
CA ILE A 73 6.35 9.00 -0.11
C ILE A 73 5.15 8.44 0.69
N ARG A 74 3.91 8.68 0.26
CA ARG A 74 2.70 8.14 0.90
C ARG A 74 2.70 6.62 0.93
N SER A 75 2.97 5.97 -0.19
CA SER A 75 3.07 4.51 -0.28
C SER A 75 4.20 3.96 0.59
N TRP A 76 5.37 4.60 0.59
CA TRP A 76 6.50 4.18 1.42
C TRP A 76 6.24 4.34 2.92
N VAL A 77 5.72 5.50 3.37
CA VAL A 77 5.34 5.74 4.78
C VAL A 77 4.29 4.72 5.22
N THR A 78 3.34 4.39 4.34
CA THR A 78 2.34 3.34 4.57
C THR A 78 3.01 1.99 4.78
N LEU A 79 3.92 1.60 3.90
CA LEU A 79 4.66 0.34 4.00
C LEU A 79 5.42 0.18 5.31
N ILE A 80 6.24 1.16 5.71
CA ILE A 80 7.01 1.07 6.95
C ILE A 80 6.12 1.07 8.20
N SER A 81 4.95 1.71 8.12
CA SER A 81 3.99 1.77 9.22
C SER A 81 3.31 0.41 9.41
N LEU A 82 2.87 -0.21 8.31
CA LEU A 82 2.30 -1.56 8.34
C LEU A 82 3.33 -2.61 8.78
N GLN A 83 4.59 -2.46 8.36
CA GLN A 83 5.67 -3.32 8.84
C GLN A 83 5.79 -3.23 10.37
N THR A 84 5.71 -2.02 10.93
CA THR A 84 5.74 -1.80 12.39
C THR A 84 4.53 -2.44 13.08
N PHE A 85 3.32 -2.29 12.51
CA PHE A 85 2.09 -2.90 13.06
C PHE A 85 2.07 -4.43 12.95
N SER A 86 2.97 -5.01 12.14
CA SER A 86 3.09 -6.45 11.95
C SER A 86 4.16 -7.13 12.80
N GLU A 87 4.93 -6.37 13.60
CA GLU A 87 6.07 -6.91 14.37
C GLU A 87 5.68 -8.05 15.33
N ASP A 88 4.46 -8.03 15.87
CA ASP A 88 3.92 -9.06 16.76
C ASP A 88 2.95 -10.03 16.07
N LYS A 89 2.84 -9.97 14.74
CA LYS A 89 1.90 -10.76 13.92
C LYS A 89 2.63 -11.78 13.03
N PRO A 90 1.92 -12.79 12.49
CA PRO A 90 2.48 -13.66 11.45
C PRO A 90 2.99 -12.84 10.27
N SER A 91 4.21 -13.14 9.81
CA SER A 91 4.88 -12.40 8.72
C SER A 91 4.12 -12.52 7.39
N GLU A 92 3.29 -13.55 7.26
CA GLU A 92 2.39 -13.79 6.13
C GLU A 92 1.33 -12.70 6.00
N LEU A 93 0.88 -12.06 7.10
CA LEU A 93 -0.12 -10.98 7.03
C LEU A 93 0.44 -9.72 6.36
N PHE A 94 1.66 -9.33 6.72
CA PHE A 94 2.36 -8.23 6.07
C PHE A 94 2.63 -8.57 4.61
N THR A 95 3.11 -9.79 4.34
CA THR A 95 3.38 -10.27 2.98
C THR A 95 2.12 -10.25 2.11
N LEU A 96 1.00 -10.74 2.62
CA LEU A 96 -0.28 -10.72 1.91
C LEU A 96 -0.72 -9.29 1.61
N SER A 97 -0.64 -8.38 2.59
CA SER A 97 -0.98 -6.96 2.39
C SER A 97 -0.13 -6.34 1.27
N LEU A 98 1.16 -6.67 1.23
CA LEU A 98 2.11 -6.13 0.26
C LEU A 98 1.89 -6.69 -1.15
N LEU A 99 1.66 -8.00 -1.29
CA LEU A 99 1.33 -8.64 -2.56
C LEU A 99 0.02 -8.07 -3.12
N ARG A 100 -1.01 -7.97 -2.26
CA ARG A 100 -2.31 -7.40 -2.59
C ARG A 100 -2.22 -5.96 -3.06
N ALA A 101 -1.44 -5.13 -2.35
CA ALA A 101 -1.13 -3.75 -2.74
C ALA A 101 -0.54 -3.69 -4.15
N LYS A 102 0.48 -4.50 -4.42
CA LYS A 102 1.12 -4.51 -5.73
C LYS A 102 0.18 -4.99 -6.83
N PHE A 103 -0.66 -5.98 -6.53
CA PHE A 103 -1.62 -6.49 -7.50
C PHE A 103 -2.68 -5.44 -7.85
N CYS A 104 -3.23 -4.77 -6.84
CA CYS A 104 -4.15 -3.63 -7.03
C CYS A 104 -3.50 -2.51 -7.85
N GLU A 105 -2.24 -2.16 -7.56
CA GLU A 105 -1.47 -1.15 -8.31
C GLU A 105 -1.37 -1.51 -9.81
N LEU A 106 -1.00 -2.75 -10.12
CA LEU A 106 -0.79 -3.20 -11.50
C LEU A 106 -2.11 -3.30 -12.27
N ILE A 107 -3.19 -3.81 -11.66
CA ILE A 107 -4.50 -3.84 -12.31
C ILE A 107 -5.02 -2.42 -12.53
N ALA A 108 -4.92 -1.53 -11.53
CA ALA A 108 -5.30 -0.12 -11.68
C ALA A 108 -4.55 0.55 -12.84
N ARG A 109 -3.25 0.27 -12.98
CA ARG A 109 -2.43 0.74 -14.11
C ARG A 109 -2.93 0.24 -15.45
N ARG A 110 -3.34 -1.03 -15.54
CA ARG A 110 -3.89 -1.63 -16.77
C ARG A 110 -5.25 -1.04 -17.14
N LEU A 111 -6.11 -0.83 -16.15
CA LEU A 111 -7.42 -0.20 -16.34
C LEU A 111 -7.31 1.26 -16.75
N ASN A 112 -6.25 1.97 -16.32
CA ASN A 112 -5.91 3.33 -16.73
C ASN A 112 -7.10 4.31 -16.64
N ARG A 113 -7.88 4.21 -15.57
CA ARG A 113 -9.01 5.10 -15.30
C ARG A 113 -8.54 6.32 -14.50
N ARG A 114 -9.22 7.45 -14.71
CA ARG A 114 -8.88 8.70 -14.05
C ARG A 114 -9.00 8.62 -12.52
N ASP A 115 -10.04 7.93 -12.04
CA ASP A 115 -10.39 7.87 -10.62
C ASP A 115 -9.79 6.64 -9.92
N LEU A 116 -9.15 5.74 -10.69
CA LEU A 116 -8.45 4.56 -10.19
C LEU A 116 -6.98 4.59 -10.65
N THR A 117 -6.17 5.30 -9.87
CA THR A 117 -4.73 5.42 -10.14
C THR A 117 -3.94 4.23 -9.58
N PRO A 118 -2.74 3.92 -10.11
CA PRO A 118 -1.85 2.92 -9.53
C PRO A 118 -1.57 3.17 -8.04
N ASP A 119 -1.35 4.43 -7.66
CA ASP A 119 -1.05 4.82 -6.29
C ASP A 119 -2.23 4.56 -5.34
N THR A 120 -3.45 4.89 -5.77
CA THR A 120 -4.66 4.57 -5.00
C THR A 120 -4.88 3.06 -4.89
N GLY A 121 -4.60 2.30 -5.95
CA GLY A 121 -4.65 0.84 -5.92
C GLY A 121 -3.64 0.25 -4.93
N PHE A 122 -2.40 0.77 -4.92
CA PHE A 122 -1.40 0.34 -3.95
C PHE A 122 -1.85 0.57 -2.51
N LEU A 123 -2.33 1.78 -2.20
CA LEU A 123 -2.82 2.10 -0.85
C LEU A 123 -4.01 1.24 -0.45
N LEU A 124 -4.96 1.02 -1.36
CA LEU A 124 -6.12 0.14 -1.13
C LEU A 124 -5.68 -1.24 -0.65
N GLY A 125 -4.75 -1.89 -1.37
CA GLY A 125 -4.28 -3.22 -0.96
C GLY A 125 -3.49 -3.21 0.36
N MET A 126 -2.69 -2.17 0.61
CA MET A 126 -1.99 -2.02 1.90
C MET A 126 -2.98 -1.92 3.06
N PHE A 127 -3.96 -1.03 2.96
CA PHE A 127 -4.94 -0.80 4.03
C PHE A 127 -5.98 -1.92 4.17
N SER A 128 -6.07 -2.85 3.21
CA SER A 128 -7.10 -3.91 3.22
C SER A 128 -7.05 -4.87 4.42
N LEU A 129 -5.92 -4.93 5.14
CA LEU A 129 -5.74 -5.79 6.33
C LEU A 129 -5.31 -5.00 7.57
N ILE A 130 -5.40 -3.66 7.54
CA ILE A 130 -4.90 -2.83 8.66
C ILE A 130 -5.68 -3.05 9.96
N ASP A 131 -6.96 -3.38 9.86
CA ASP A 131 -7.84 -3.72 10.98
C ASP A 131 -7.36 -4.99 11.69
N VAL A 132 -6.94 -6.00 10.92
CA VAL A 132 -6.32 -7.24 11.40
C VAL A 132 -4.94 -6.94 12.03
N LEU A 133 -4.13 -6.08 11.40
CA LEU A 133 -2.83 -5.69 11.95
C LEU A 133 -2.97 -4.96 13.28
N LEU A 134 -3.91 -4.03 13.41
CA LEU A 134 -4.13 -3.24 14.63
C LEU A 134 -5.03 -3.92 15.66
N ASN A 135 -5.62 -5.09 15.36
CA ASN A 135 -6.64 -5.75 16.18
C ASN A 135 -7.80 -4.82 16.56
N GLN A 136 -8.27 -4.02 15.61
CA GLN A 136 -9.35 -3.04 15.78
C GLN A 136 -10.32 -3.12 14.62
N PRO A 137 -11.61 -2.78 14.79
CA PRO A 137 -12.53 -2.70 13.67
C PRO A 137 -12.06 -1.69 12.62
N MET A 138 -12.17 -2.04 11.33
CA MET A 138 -11.75 -1.18 10.21
C MET A 138 -12.29 0.27 10.34
N ALA A 139 -13.56 0.42 10.69
CA ALA A 139 -14.19 1.72 10.87
C ALA A 139 -13.58 2.57 12.00
N GLU A 140 -12.96 1.96 13.01
CA GLU A 140 -12.23 2.70 14.05
C GLU A 140 -10.86 3.14 13.55
N VAL A 141 -10.14 2.27 12.84
CA VAL A 141 -8.82 2.57 12.27
C VAL A 141 -8.89 3.72 11.27
N LEU A 142 -9.88 3.69 10.37
CA LEU A 142 -10.01 4.71 9.30
C LEU A 142 -10.32 6.11 9.85
N LYS A 143 -10.97 6.22 11.02
CA LYS A 143 -11.19 7.50 11.72
C LYS A 143 -9.89 8.14 12.18
N GLU A 144 -8.87 7.35 12.49
CA GLU A 144 -7.58 7.86 12.96
C GLU A 144 -6.68 8.29 11.80
N ILE A 145 -6.68 7.52 10.70
CA ILE A 145 -5.74 7.68 9.57
C ILE A 145 -6.21 8.71 8.55
N THR A 146 -7.53 8.87 8.35
CA THR A 146 -8.11 9.83 7.40
C THR A 146 -7.60 9.64 5.96
N LEU A 147 -8.11 8.61 5.27
CA LEU A 147 -7.87 8.42 3.83
C LEU A 147 -8.87 9.24 3.01
N ALA A 148 -8.69 9.25 1.69
CA ALA A 148 -9.70 9.76 0.76
C ALA A 148 -11.04 9.02 0.91
N ASP A 149 -12.16 9.71 0.68
CA ASP A 149 -13.50 9.18 0.92
C ASP A 149 -13.77 7.87 0.17
N ASP A 150 -13.40 7.79 -1.11
CA ASP A 150 -13.58 6.58 -1.92
C ASP A 150 -12.77 5.38 -1.40
N LEU A 151 -11.57 5.62 -0.87
CA LEU A 151 -10.74 4.59 -0.23
C LEU A 151 -11.39 4.11 1.08
N ASN A 152 -11.87 5.03 1.91
CA ASN A 152 -12.57 4.67 3.14
C ASN A 152 -13.82 3.84 2.83
N ALA A 153 -14.64 4.28 1.89
CA ALA A 153 -15.85 3.58 1.45
C ALA A 153 -15.52 2.15 0.97
N ALA A 154 -14.50 2.00 0.13
CA ALA A 154 -14.08 0.69 -0.38
C ALA A 154 -13.63 -0.28 0.72
N LEU A 155 -12.82 0.22 1.66
CA LEU A 155 -12.31 -0.57 2.79
C LEU A 155 -13.42 -0.92 3.79
N LEU A 156 -14.48 -0.11 3.87
CA LEU A 156 -15.68 -0.38 4.67
C LEU A 156 -16.68 -1.34 3.98
N GLY A 157 -16.43 -1.70 2.72
CA GLY A 157 -17.29 -2.63 1.97
C GLY A 157 -18.36 -1.96 1.12
N GLU A 158 -18.32 -0.63 0.96
CA GLU A 158 -19.22 0.08 0.06
C GLU A 158 -18.83 -0.17 -1.40
N ASP A 159 -19.82 -0.37 -2.28
CA ASP A 159 -19.57 -0.61 -3.69
C ASP A 159 -19.07 0.66 -4.40
N ASN A 160 -17.86 0.58 -4.94
CA ASN A 160 -17.24 1.58 -5.81
C ASN A 160 -16.10 0.91 -6.63
N ASP A 161 -15.46 1.66 -7.52
CA ASP A 161 -14.39 1.14 -8.39
C ASP A 161 -13.21 0.54 -7.60
N LEU A 162 -12.85 1.14 -6.47
CA LEU A 162 -11.79 0.61 -5.59
C LEU A 162 -12.22 -0.68 -4.90
N ARG A 163 -13.48 -0.79 -4.46
CA ARG A 163 -14.00 -2.02 -3.85
C ARG A 163 -14.02 -3.17 -4.84
N ARG A 164 -14.47 -2.93 -6.07
CA ARG A 164 -14.50 -3.94 -7.14
C ARG A 164 -13.10 -4.42 -7.49
N LEU A 165 -12.13 -3.51 -7.56
CA LEU A 165 -10.72 -3.87 -7.71
C LEU A 165 -10.25 -4.77 -6.54
N LEU A 166 -10.56 -4.39 -5.30
CA LEU A 166 -10.18 -5.16 -4.12
C LEU A 166 -10.83 -6.56 -4.13
N ASP A 167 -12.10 -6.65 -4.52
CA ASP A 167 -12.85 -7.92 -4.61
C ASP A 167 -12.28 -8.85 -5.68
N LEU A 168 -11.91 -8.32 -6.85
CA LEU A 168 -11.21 -9.08 -7.88
C LEU A 168 -9.91 -9.70 -7.33
N VAL A 169 -9.10 -8.89 -6.65
CA VAL A 169 -7.82 -9.34 -6.09
C VAL A 169 -8.03 -10.38 -4.98
N ILE A 170 -8.96 -10.14 -4.05
CA ILE A 170 -9.28 -11.08 -2.97
C ILE A 170 -9.81 -12.41 -3.55
N SER A 171 -10.67 -12.36 -4.57
CA SER A 171 -11.20 -13.55 -5.24
C SER A 171 -10.09 -14.37 -5.87
N TYR A 172 -9.11 -13.71 -6.51
CA TYR A 172 -7.95 -14.36 -7.10
C TYR A 172 -7.09 -15.05 -6.03
N GLU A 173 -6.79 -14.35 -4.93
CA GLU A 173 -6.01 -14.89 -3.80
C GLU A 173 -6.68 -16.11 -3.14
N GLN A 174 -8.02 -16.16 -3.14
CA GLN A 174 -8.81 -17.27 -2.59
C GLN A 174 -9.02 -18.41 -3.60
N GLY A 175 -8.64 -18.23 -4.86
CA GLY A 175 -8.88 -19.20 -5.93
C GLY A 175 -10.36 -19.30 -6.35
N ASP A 176 -11.18 -18.28 -6.07
CA ASP A 176 -12.57 -18.21 -6.53
C ASP A 176 -12.63 -17.73 -7.98
N TRP A 177 -12.34 -18.64 -8.90
CA TRP A 177 -12.31 -18.36 -10.34
C TRP A 177 -13.66 -17.91 -10.91
N SER A 178 -14.77 -18.25 -10.25
CA SER A 178 -16.10 -17.83 -10.69
C SER A 178 -16.30 -16.33 -10.45
N SER A 179 -15.93 -15.86 -9.25
CA SER A 179 -15.94 -14.44 -8.91
C SER A 179 -14.91 -13.64 -9.72
N VAL A 180 -13.72 -14.19 -9.95
CA VAL A 180 -12.70 -13.57 -10.83
C VAL A 180 -13.25 -13.38 -12.24
N ALA A 181 -13.85 -14.42 -12.84
CA ALA A 181 -14.41 -14.33 -14.19
C ALA A 181 -15.51 -13.26 -14.30
N ALA A 182 -16.42 -13.21 -13.32
CA ALA A 182 -17.48 -12.21 -13.28
C ALA A 182 -16.93 -10.77 -13.15
N CYS A 183 -15.93 -10.57 -12.29
CA CYS A 183 -15.27 -9.26 -12.15
C CYS A 183 -14.53 -8.87 -13.43
N CYS A 184 -13.80 -9.79 -14.05
CA CYS A 184 -13.10 -9.57 -15.31
C CYS A 184 -14.04 -9.16 -16.44
N GLU A 185 -15.20 -9.83 -16.55
CA GLU A 185 -16.24 -9.48 -17.53
C GLU A 185 -16.77 -8.06 -17.31
N HIS A 186 -17.09 -7.71 -16.06
CA HIS A 186 -17.55 -6.36 -15.69
C HIS A 186 -16.51 -5.27 -16.00
N GLU A 187 -15.25 -5.51 -15.62
CA GLU A 187 -14.15 -4.57 -15.78
C GLU A 187 -13.56 -4.56 -17.20
N HIS A 188 -14.05 -5.44 -18.09
CA HIS A 188 -13.54 -5.65 -19.45
C HIS A 188 -12.06 -6.04 -19.51
N ILE A 189 -11.60 -6.79 -18.51
CA ILE A 189 -10.24 -7.34 -18.46
C ILE A 189 -10.30 -8.78 -19.01
N PRO A 190 -9.50 -9.13 -20.03
CA PRO A 190 -9.41 -10.52 -20.46
C PRO A 190 -8.91 -11.40 -19.31
N LEU A 191 -9.64 -12.48 -19.00
CA LEU A 191 -9.29 -13.40 -17.89
C LEU A 191 -7.83 -13.90 -17.97
N GLY A 192 -7.34 -14.12 -19.19
CA GLY A 192 -5.95 -14.55 -19.44
C GLY A 192 -4.87 -13.51 -19.10
N GLU A 193 -5.23 -12.25 -18.86
CA GLU A 193 -4.29 -11.20 -18.45
C GLU A 193 -4.06 -11.17 -16.93
N ILE A 194 -4.96 -11.73 -16.12
CA ILE A 194 -4.85 -11.66 -14.66
C ILE A 194 -3.64 -12.46 -14.14
N SER A 195 -3.42 -13.68 -14.63
CA SER A 195 -2.29 -14.51 -14.19
C SER A 195 -0.93 -13.88 -14.53
N PRO A 196 -0.67 -13.38 -15.76
CA PRO A 196 0.56 -12.63 -16.05
C PRO A 196 0.77 -11.42 -15.15
N ILE A 197 -0.29 -10.68 -14.80
CA ILE A 197 -0.16 -9.54 -13.88
C ILE A 197 0.27 -10.03 -12.49
N TYR A 198 -0.26 -11.15 -12.01
CA TYR A 198 0.16 -11.73 -10.73
C TYR A 198 1.60 -12.27 -10.77
N ASP A 199 2.04 -12.81 -11.89
CA ASP A 199 3.45 -13.21 -12.07
C ASP A 199 4.38 -11.98 -11.93
N GLU A 200 4.00 -10.83 -12.49
CA GLU A 200 4.72 -9.55 -12.30
C GLU A 200 4.78 -9.14 -10.80
N VAL A 201 3.70 -9.40 -10.04
CA VAL A 201 3.66 -9.15 -8.58
C VAL A 201 4.69 -10.02 -7.85
N LEU A 202 4.74 -11.32 -8.15
CA LEU A 202 5.67 -12.26 -7.51
C LEU A 202 7.12 -11.94 -7.87
N GLU A 203 7.41 -11.61 -9.13
CA GLU A 203 8.74 -11.16 -9.55
C GLU A 203 9.19 -9.90 -8.79
N TRP A 204 8.28 -8.93 -8.63
CA TRP A 204 8.55 -7.72 -7.88
C TRP A 204 8.83 -8.02 -6.41
N TYR A 205 8.02 -8.86 -5.78
CA TYR A 205 8.18 -9.23 -4.37
C TYR A 205 9.50 -9.97 -4.12
N ASN A 206 9.87 -10.91 -4.99
CA ASN A 206 11.14 -11.64 -4.91
C ASN A 206 12.35 -10.69 -5.02
N LYS A 207 12.29 -9.68 -5.89
CA LYS A 207 13.32 -8.64 -5.99
C LYS A 207 13.40 -7.74 -4.75
N LEU A 208 12.30 -7.58 -4.02
CA LEU A 208 12.26 -6.79 -2.79
C LEU A 208 12.88 -7.55 -1.61
N GLN A 209 12.64 -8.87 -1.53
CA GLN A 209 13.22 -9.74 -0.50
C GLN A 209 14.74 -9.91 -0.62
N THR A 210 15.33 -9.78 -1.80
CA THR A 210 16.79 -9.91 -1.97
C THR A 210 17.57 -8.67 -1.50
N VAL A 211 16.87 -7.59 -1.15
CA VAL A 211 17.46 -6.29 -0.79
C VAL A 211 17.19 -5.88 0.67
N CYS A 212 16.17 -6.45 1.31
CA CYS A 212 15.80 -6.20 2.71
C CYS A 212 16.26 -7.33 3.62
#